data_AF-A0AA39RC48-F1
#
_entry.id   AF-A0AA39RC48-F1
#
_cell.length_a   1.000
_cell.length_b   1.000
_cell.length_c   1.000
_cell.angle_alpha   90.00
_cell.angle_beta   90.00
_cell.angle_gamma   90.00
#
_symmetry.space_group_name_H-M   'P 1'
#
loop_
_entity.id
_entity.type
_entity.pdbx_description
1 polymer ?
#
loop_
_entity_poly.entity_id
_entity_poly.type
_entity_poly.pdbx_seq_one_letter_code
_entity_poly.pdbx_strand_id
1 'polypeptide(L)'
;MRSELQALQANGTWSLTTLPAGKSLIGCRWVYKIELRFDGSIERYKARLVARGFTQLEGIDYQDTFSPTAKIISIHCLLALAAARGWSLHQMDVNNTFLHSDLVEEIYMSPPPGL
;
A
#
# COMPACT_ATOMS: atom_id res chain seq x y z
N MET A 1 3.80 -5.77 13.58
CA MET A 1 4.77 -4.66 13.64
C MET A 1 6.10 -5.08 13.03
N ARG A 2 6.86 -5.99 13.64
CA ARG A 2 8.16 -6.45 13.10
C ARG A 2 8.07 -7.01 11.67
N SER A 3 7.07 -7.84 11.39
CA SER A 3 6.84 -8.40 10.06
C SER A 3 6.63 -7.32 8.99
N GLU A 4 5.91 -6.25 9.31
CA GLU A 4 5.69 -5.11 8.41
C GLU A 4 7.01 -4.35 8.17
N LEU A 5 7.76 -4.04 9.23
CA LEU A 5 9.04 -3.34 9.09
C LEU A 5 10.06 -4.15 8.28
N GLN A 6 10.10 -5.47 8.52
CA GLN A 6 10.94 -6.39 7.74
C GLN A 6 10.52 -6.42 6.27
N ALA A 7 9.21 -6.41 5.98
CA ALA A 7 8.73 -6.36 4.60
C ALA A 7 9.12 -5.04 3.91
N LEU A 8 8.96 -3.90 4.59
CA LEU A 8 9.38 -2.59 4.08
C LEU A 8 10.89 -2.54 3.80
N GLN A 9 11.70 -3.10 4.71
CA GLN A 9 13.15 -3.16 4.55
C GLN A 9 13.57 -4.11 3.42
N ALA A 10 12.94 -5.30 3.32
CA ALA A 10 13.22 -6.27 2.26
C ALA A 10 12.86 -5.73 0.87
N ASN A 11 11.80 -4.92 0.79
CA ASN A 11 11.37 -4.27 -0.44
C ASN A 11 12.15 -2.98 -0.74
N GLY A 12 13.05 -2.54 0.14
CA GLY A 12 13.86 -1.33 -0.08
C GLY A 12 13.04 -0.05 -0.20
N THR A 13 11.86 0.03 0.44
CA THR A 13 10.91 1.13 0.20
C THR A 13 11.25 2.43 0.93
N TRP A 14 12.30 2.45 1.75
CA TRP A 14 12.71 3.62 2.53
C TRP A 14 14.19 3.56 2.93
N SER A 15 14.75 4.73 3.25
CA SER A 15 16.09 4.88 3.83
C SER A 15 16.07 5.90 4.96
N LEU A 16 16.85 5.65 6.02
CA LEU A 16 17.00 6.62 7.11
C LEU A 16 17.91 7.77 6.68
N THR A 17 17.45 9.00 6.86
CA THR A 17 18.21 10.21 6.52
C THR A 17 17.85 11.37 7.45
N THR A 18 18.68 12.42 7.47
CA THR A 18 18.37 13.69 8.12
C THR A 18 17.39 14.49 7.26
N LEU A 19 16.42 15.16 7.90
CA LEU A 19 15.46 16.00 7.18
C LEU A 19 16.18 17.18 6.49
N PRO A 20 16.10 17.30 5.15
CA PRO A 20 16.70 18.42 4.43
C PRO A 20 15.98 19.74 4.75
N ALA A 21 16.69 20.85 4.59
CA ALA A 21 16.12 22.19 4.79
C ALA A 21 14.98 22.45 3.80
N GLY A 22 13.87 22.99 4.30
CA GLY A 22 12.69 23.33 3.49
C GLY A 22 11.76 22.16 3.16
N LYS A 23 12.05 20.94 3.64
CA LYS A 23 11.15 19.78 3.52
C LYS A 23 10.28 19.60 4.76
N SER A 24 9.04 19.19 4.53
CA SER A 24 8.07 18.90 5.58
C SER A 24 8.19 17.45 6.04
N LEU A 25 8.20 17.24 7.35
CA LEU A 25 8.18 15.91 7.95
C LEU A 25 6.72 15.47 8.16
N ILE A 26 6.34 14.34 7.57
CA ILE A 26 5.04 13.71 7.83
C ILE A 26 5.13 12.73 9.00
N GLY A 27 4.10 12.73 9.84
CA GLY A 27 3.99 11.74 10.91
C GLY A 27 3.56 10.37 10.37
N CYS A 28 3.65 9.35 11.22
CA CYS A 28 3.10 8.03 10.93
C CYS A 28 2.25 7.49 12.08
N ARG A 29 1.54 6.39 11.84
CA ARG A 29 0.81 5.64 12.87
C ARG A 29 0.74 4.16 12.51
N TRP A 30 0.63 3.33 13.54
CA TRP A 30 0.25 1.94 13.37
C TRP A 30 -1.27 1.81 13.23
N VAL A 31 -1.70 0.99 12.28
CA VAL A 31 -3.10 0.58 12.10
C VAL A 31 -3.17 -0.93 12.32
N TYR A 32 -4.00 -1.34 13.26
CA TYR A 32 -4.19 -2.74 13.62
C TYR A 32 -5.52 -3.25 13.10
N LYS A 33 -5.53 -4.47 12.57
CA LYS A 33 -6.74 -5.15 12.12
C LYS A 33 -6.64 -6.63 12.49
N ILE A 34 -7.73 -7.19 12.99
CA ILE A 34 -7.87 -8.64 13.16
C ILE A 34 -8.59 -9.14 11.91
N GLU A 35 -7.96 -10.04 11.17
CA GLU A 35 -8.58 -10.78 10.08
C GLU A 35 -9.19 -12.05 10.68
N LEU A 36 -10.48 -12.26 10.40
CA LEU A 36 -11.26 -13.40 10.89
C LEU A 36 -11.54 -14.33 9.72
N ARG A 37 -11.56 -15.63 10.00
CA ARG A 37 -12.05 -16.66 9.09
C ARG A 37 -13.56 -16.60 8.97
N PHE A 38 -14.10 -17.34 8.00
CA PHE A 38 -15.56 -17.46 7.80
C PHE A 38 -16.29 -18.01 9.03
N ASP A 39 -15.64 -18.88 9.81
CA ASP A 39 -16.18 -19.45 11.06
C ASP A 39 -16.06 -18.49 12.26
N GLY A 40 -15.55 -17.27 12.07
CA GLY A 40 -15.36 -16.27 13.12
C GLY A 40 -14.08 -16.47 13.95
N SER A 41 -13.29 -17.52 13.71
CA SER A 41 -11.99 -17.70 14.36
C SER A 41 -10.95 -16.71 13.83
N ILE A 42 -9.92 -16.42 14.64
CA ILE A 42 -8.88 -15.46 14.25
C ILE A 42 -7.98 -16.10 13.19
N GLU A 43 -7.93 -15.47 12.02
CA GLU A 43 -7.02 -15.87 10.95
C GLU A 43 -5.64 -15.23 11.15
N ARG A 44 -5.61 -13.91 11.38
CA ARG A 44 -4.35 -13.15 11.45
C ARG A 44 -4.51 -11.83 12.21
N TYR A 45 -3.49 -11.47 12.97
CA TYR A 45 -3.30 -10.12 13.48
C TYR A 45 -2.45 -9.32 12.49
N LYS A 46 -3.06 -8.30 11.87
CA LYS A 46 -2.42 -7.44 10.89
C LYS A 46 -2.06 -6.10 11.52
N ALA A 47 -0.84 -5.65 11.28
CA ALA A 47 -0.36 -4.33 11.68
C ALA A 47 0.26 -3.67 10.46
N ARG A 48 -0.23 -2.49 10.08
CA ARG A 48 0.27 -1.69 8.96
C ARG A 48 0.85 -0.39 9.46
N LEU A 49 2.00 -0.01 8.91
CA LEU A 49 2.56 1.32 9.13
C LEU A 49 1.97 2.27 8.08
N VAL A 50 1.36 3.35 8.53
CA VAL A 50 0.66 4.29 7.63
C VAL A 50 1.17 5.70 7.85
N ALA A 51 1.56 6.35 6.75
CA ALA A 51 1.87 7.76 6.67
C ALA A 51 0.62 8.62 6.97
N ARG A 52 0.76 9.71 7.70
CA ARG A 52 -0.32 10.65 7.99
C ARG A 52 -0.51 11.64 6.85
N GLY A 53 -0.96 11.15 5.69
CA GLY A 53 -1.07 11.96 4.46
C GLY A 53 -2.02 13.15 4.52
N PHE A 54 -2.90 13.25 5.53
CA PHE A 54 -3.77 14.43 5.70
C PHE A 54 -3.01 15.72 6.03
N THR A 55 -1.70 15.64 6.27
CA THR A 55 -0.82 16.81 6.43
C THR A 55 -0.25 17.31 5.10
N GLN A 56 -0.58 16.66 3.98
CA GLN A 56 -0.09 17.01 2.64
C GLN A 56 -1.04 17.97 1.93
N LEU A 57 -0.48 18.86 1.12
CA LEU A 57 -1.20 19.84 0.31
C LEU A 57 -1.17 19.45 -1.18
N GLU A 58 -2.35 19.41 -1.80
CA GLU A 58 -2.47 19.20 -3.25
C GLU A 58 -1.72 20.28 -4.04
N GLY A 59 -1.01 19.87 -5.09
CA GLY A 59 -0.19 20.75 -5.92
C GLY A 59 1.15 21.15 -5.32
N ILE A 60 1.41 20.79 -4.05
CA ILE A 60 2.71 21.00 -3.38
C ILE A 60 3.35 19.65 -3.06
N ASP A 61 2.64 18.81 -2.30
CA ASP A 61 3.13 17.54 -1.76
C ASP A 61 2.67 16.31 -2.57
N TYR A 62 1.59 16.45 -3.36
CA TYR A 62 1.10 15.43 -4.30
C TYR A 62 0.31 16.07 -5.45
N GLN A 63 0.25 15.39 -6.60
CA GLN A 63 -0.55 15.83 -7.75
C GLN A 63 -1.88 15.09 -7.88
N ASP A 64 -1.89 13.79 -7.60
CA ASP A 64 -3.09 12.96 -7.69
C ASP A 64 -3.16 11.98 -6.52
N THR A 65 -4.38 11.64 -6.08
CA THR A 65 -4.61 10.62 -5.03
C THR A 65 -5.16 9.31 -5.58
N PHE A 66 -5.30 9.20 -6.90
CA PHE A 66 -5.93 8.06 -7.55
C PHE A 66 -5.01 6.86 -7.63
N SER A 67 -5.45 5.75 -7.03
CA SER A 67 -4.89 4.43 -7.35
C SER A 67 -5.45 3.94 -8.68
N PRO A 68 -4.62 3.49 -9.64
CA PRO A 68 -5.09 2.98 -10.93
C PRO A 68 -5.90 1.70 -10.72
N THR A 69 -7.21 1.82 -10.66
CA THR A 69 -8.12 0.69 -10.49
C THR A 69 -8.78 0.37 -11.83
N ALA A 70 -8.63 -0.89 -12.27
CA ALA A 70 -9.31 -1.35 -13.48
C ALA A 70 -10.84 -1.22 -13.30
N LYS A 71 -11.53 -0.70 -14.32
CA LYS A 71 -13.00 -0.61 -14.30
C LYS A 71 -13.60 -2.02 -14.34
N ILE A 72 -14.59 -2.27 -13.49
CA ILE A 72 -15.26 -3.58 -13.40
C ILE A 72 -15.83 -4.04 -14.75
N ILE A 73 -16.32 -3.10 -15.56
CA ILE A 73 -16.82 -3.39 -16.92
C ILE A 73 -15.72 -3.99 -17.80
N SER A 74 -14.51 -3.44 -17.77
CA SER A 74 -13.37 -3.96 -18.53
C SER A 74 -12.98 -5.37 -18.06
N ILE A 75 -13.01 -5.61 -16.74
CA ILE A 75 -12.77 -6.94 -16.16
C ILE A 75 -13.84 -7.93 -16.66
N HIS A 76 -15.12 -7.57 -16.61
CA HIS A 76 -16.21 -8.41 -17.10
C HIS A 76 -16.07 -8.72 -18.61
N CYS A 77 -15.72 -7.73 -19.43
CA CYS A 77 -15.47 -7.95 -20.85
C CYS A 77 -14.32 -8.95 -21.08
N LEU A 78 -13.22 -8.83 -20.33
CA LEU A 78 -12.10 -9.76 -20.42
C LEU A 78 -12.51 -11.19 -20.03
N LEU A 79 -13.26 -11.33 -18.93
CA LEU A 79 -13.77 -12.63 -18.45
C LEU A 79 -14.73 -13.25 -19.46
N ALA A 80 -15.66 -12.48 -20.02
CA ALA A 80 -16.58 -12.95 -21.05
C ALA A 80 -15.84 -13.41 -22.31
N LEU A 81 -14.81 -12.68 -22.72
CA LEU A 81 -13.96 -13.05 -23.85
C LEU A 81 -13.20 -14.35 -23.60
N ALA A 82 -12.61 -14.50 -22.40
CA ALA A 82 -11.90 -15.71 -22.01
C ALA A 82 -12.85 -16.92 -22.00
N ALA A 83 -14.06 -16.77 -21.45
CA ALA A 83 -15.08 -17.82 -21.47
C ALA A 83 -15.51 -18.20 -22.90
N ALA A 84 -15.78 -17.20 -23.76
CA ALA A 84 -16.18 -17.43 -25.14
C ALA A 84 -15.10 -18.14 -25.99
N ARG A 85 -13.83 -17.96 -25.64
CA ARG A 85 -12.68 -18.57 -26.33
C ARG A 85 -12.11 -19.80 -25.64
N GLY A 86 -12.68 -20.23 -24.52
CA GLY A 86 -12.18 -21.35 -23.73
C GLY A 86 -10.77 -21.11 -23.17
N TRP A 87 -10.40 -19.86 -22.88
CA TRP A 87 -9.09 -19.52 -22.34
C TRP A 87 -9.01 -19.83 -20.85
N SER A 88 -7.87 -20.38 -20.43
CA SER A 88 -7.54 -20.55 -19.01
C SER A 88 -7.26 -19.20 -18.36
N LEU A 89 -7.82 -18.99 -17.17
CA LEU A 89 -7.59 -17.80 -16.35
C LEU A 89 -6.84 -18.19 -15.09
N HIS A 90 -5.84 -17.39 -14.73
CA HIS A 90 -5.10 -17.53 -13.49
C HIS A 90 -5.23 -16.22 -12.69
N GLN A 91 -5.59 -16.34 -11.42
CA GLN A 91 -5.65 -15.20 -10.51
C GLN A 91 -4.37 -15.16 -9.67
N MET A 92 -3.76 -13.98 -9.58
CA MET A 92 -2.64 -13.72 -8.68
C MET A 92 -3.06 -12.60 -7.72
N ASP A 93 -3.12 -12.93 -6.43
CA ASP A 93 -3.25 -11.94 -5.37
C ASP A 93 -1.85 -11.63 -4.83
N VAL A 94 -1.42 -10.38 -4.99
CA VAL A 94 -0.09 -9.95 -4.57
C VAL A 94 -0.20 -9.38 -3.17
N ASN A 95 0.50 -10.00 -2.23
CA ASN A 95 0.64 -9.42 -0.89
C ASN A 95 1.44 -8.12 -0.99
N ASN A 96 0.94 -7.05 -0.36
CA ASN A 96 1.57 -5.72 -0.34
C ASN A 96 1.69 -5.04 -1.70
N THR A 97 0.66 -5.10 -2.56
CA THR A 97 0.60 -4.39 -3.85
C THR A 97 1.05 -2.93 -3.83
N PHE A 98 0.73 -2.18 -2.77
CA PHE A 98 1.15 -0.78 -2.61
C PHE A 98 2.68 -0.59 -2.50
N LEU A 99 3.46 -1.65 -2.23
CA LEU A 99 4.92 -1.59 -2.18
C LEU A 99 5.58 -1.86 -3.55
N HIS A 100 4.79 -2.18 -4.58
CA HIS A 100 5.30 -2.47 -5.93
C HIS A 100 5.01 -1.37 -6.94
N SER A 101 4.28 -0.32 -6.56
CA SER A 101 4.11 0.89 -7.36
C SER A 101 5.19 1.90 -7.00
N ASP A 102 5.82 2.49 -8.02
CA ASP A 102 6.75 3.60 -7.80
C ASP A 102 6.00 4.81 -7.25
N LEU A 103 6.54 5.40 -6.18
CA LEU A 103 6.12 6.69 -5.67
C LEU A 103 7.00 7.75 -6.33
N VAL A 104 6.39 8.64 -7.12
CA VAL A 104 7.12 9.70 -7.84
C VAL A 104 7.50 10.82 -6.86
N GLU A 105 6.67 11.05 -5.86
CA GLU A 105 6.84 12.10 -4.87
C GLU A 105 7.87 11.73 -3.80
N GLU A 106 8.74 12.68 -3.47
CA GLU A 106 9.70 12.54 -2.38
C GLU A 106 9.05 12.90 -1.04
N ILE A 107 8.88 11.90 -0.17
CA ILE A 107 8.20 12.06 1.13
C ILE A 107 9.18 11.77 2.27
N TYR A 108 9.19 12.66 3.28
CA TYR A 108 9.97 12.49 4.51
C TYR A 108 9.07 12.14 5.67
N MET A 109 9.23 10.94 6.25
CA MET A 109 8.39 10.45 7.34
C MET A 109 9.16 10.29 8.64
N SER A 110 8.56 10.69 9.76
CA SER A 110 9.12 10.42 11.09
C SER A 110 9.22 8.91 11.34
N PRO A 111 10.28 8.40 11.98
CA PRO A 111 10.37 6.99 12.36
C PRO A 111 9.14 6.55 13.18
N PRO A 112 8.64 5.31 12.97
CA PRO A 112 7.53 4.81 13.76
C PRO A 112 7.90 4.70 15.24
N PRO A 113 6.94 4.89 16.16
CA PRO A 113 7.17 4.65 17.58
C PRO A 113 7.64 3.21 17.80
N GLY A 114 8.77 3.04 18.50
CA GLY A 114 9.35 1.73 18.79
C GLY A 114 10.20 1.14 17.68
N LEU A 115 10.64 1.95 16.70
CA LEU A 115 11.83 1.63 15.89
C LEU A 115 13.10 1.72 16.74
#